data_AF-A0A925T825-F1
#
_entry.id   AF-A0A925T825-F1
#
_cell.length_a   1.000
_cell.length_b   1.000
_cell.length_c   1.000
_cell.angle_alpha   90.00
_cell.angle_beta   90.00
_cell.angle_gamma   90.00
#
_symmetry.space_group_name_H-M   'P 1'
#
loop_
_entity.id
_entity.type
_entity.pdbx_description
1 polymer ?
#
loop_
_entity_poly.entity_id
_entity_poly.type
_entity_poly.pdbx_seq_one_letter_code
_entity_poly.pdbx_strand_id
1 'polypeptide(L)'
;LLPPPVKSMEGIWTIYEEEAVKQMLRYSFIGGPATIRKELGAFIAKYQVNEVMATSHIFDHSAKLKSYEIFARTITDLSLPSADLNR
;
A
#
# COMPACT_ATOMS: atom_id res chain seq x y z
N LEU A 1 -5.52 -16.68 8.81
CA LEU A 1 -6.23 -15.41 9.11
C LEU A 1 -5.29 -14.52 9.89
N LEU A 2 -5.28 -13.20 9.64
CA LEU A 2 -4.38 -12.28 10.36
C LEU A 2 -4.80 -12.20 11.84
N PRO A 3 -3.85 -12.01 12.77
CA PRO A 3 -4.19 -11.75 14.17
C PRO A 3 -4.85 -10.36 14.31
N PRO A 4 -5.67 -10.15 15.35
CA PRO A 4 -6.22 -8.83 15.64
C PRO A 4 -5.09 -7.82 15.92
N PRO A 5 -5.27 -6.54 15.56
CA PRO A 5 -4.26 -5.53 15.81
C PRO A 5 -4.09 -5.32 17.33
N VAL A 6 -2.84 -5.22 17.75
CA VAL A 6 -2.48 -4.76 19.09
C VAL A 6 -2.43 -3.24 19.12
N LYS A 7 -2.56 -2.64 20.31
CA LYS A 7 -2.55 -1.17 20.46
C LYS A 7 -1.21 -0.56 20.05
N SER A 8 -0.11 -1.25 20.33
CA SER A 8 1.19 -0.93 19.77
C SER A 8 2.12 -2.15 19.80
N MET A 9 3.21 -2.08 19.04
CA MET A 9 4.23 -3.13 18.99
C MET A 9 5.34 -2.94 20.03
N GLU A 10 5.36 -1.82 20.75
CA GLU A 10 6.37 -1.56 21.78
C GLU A 10 6.33 -2.64 22.88
N GLY A 11 7.49 -3.26 23.14
CA GLY A 11 7.62 -4.37 24.08
C GLY A 11 7.13 -5.72 23.56
N ILE A 12 6.60 -5.80 22.33
CA ILE A 12 6.23 -7.06 21.66
C ILE A 12 7.33 -7.50 20.70
N TRP A 13 7.82 -6.58 19.88
CA TRP A 13 8.92 -6.85 18.96
C TRP A 13 10.28 -6.52 19.60
N THR A 14 11.31 -7.19 19.10
CA THR A 14 12.71 -6.80 19.31
C THR A 14 13.10 -5.67 18.37
N ILE A 15 14.23 -5.00 18.65
CA ILE A 15 14.78 -3.96 17.76
C ILE A 15 15.03 -4.52 16.36
N TYR A 16 15.48 -5.78 16.25
CA TYR A 16 15.73 -6.42 14.96
C TYR A 16 14.45 -6.65 14.16
N GLU A 17 13.36 -7.06 14.81
CA GLU A 17 12.05 -7.24 14.18
C GLU A 17 11.44 -5.89 13.77
N GLU A 18 11.57 -4.86 14.59
CA GLU A 18 11.14 -3.50 14.26
C GLU A 18 11.81 -2.99 12.98
N GLU A 19 13.14 -3.11 12.89
CA GLU A 19 13.89 -2.65 11.72
C GLU A 19 13.57 -3.48 10.47
N ALA A 20 13.41 -4.81 10.60
CA ALA A 20 12.99 -5.66 9.50
C ALA A 20 11.60 -5.25 8.97
N VAL A 21 10.65 -4.96 9.86
CA VAL A 21 9.31 -4.48 9.48
C VAL A 21 9.38 -3.11 8.81
N LYS A 22 10.15 -2.16 9.35
CA LYS A 22 10.34 -0.84 8.71
C LYS A 22 10.92 -0.94 7.31
N GLN A 23 11.91 -1.82 7.11
CA GLN A 23 12.48 -2.07 5.79
C GLN A 23 11.45 -2.67 4.82
N MET A 24 10.69 -3.66 5.27
CA MET A 24 9.62 -4.27 4.48
C MET A 24 8.53 -3.26 4.10
N LEU A 25 8.17 -2.35 5.01
CA LEU A 25 7.14 -1.35 4.81
C LEU A 25 7.61 -0.07 4.09
N ARG A 26 8.88 0.01 3.66
CA ARG A 26 9.47 1.22 3.05
C ARG A 26 8.68 1.77 1.86
N TYR A 27 8.00 0.90 1.11
CA TYR A 27 7.14 1.28 -0.02
C TYR A 27 5.65 1.06 0.28
N SER A 28 5.25 1.31 1.53
CA SER A 28 3.84 1.37 1.92
C SER A 28 3.32 2.80 1.78
N PHE A 29 2.25 2.96 1.02
CA PHE A 29 1.53 4.23 0.87
C PHE A 29 0.31 4.19 1.78
N ILE A 30 0.32 4.97 2.87
CA ILE A 30 -0.69 4.89 3.93
C ILE A 30 -1.37 6.25 4.08
N GLY A 31 -2.67 6.30 3.85
CA GLY A 31 -3.45 7.52 4.03
C GLY A 31 -4.73 7.53 3.20
N GLY A 32 -5.33 8.72 3.10
CA GLY A 32 -6.50 8.95 2.26
C GLY A 32 -6.15 9.16 0.77
N PRO A 33 -7.17 9.31 -0.10
CA PRO A 33 -6.98 9.41 -1.55
C PRO A 33 -5.96 10.47 -2.00
N ALA A 34 -5.94 11.64 -1.33
CA ALA A 34 -5.00 12.71 -1.66
C ALA A 34 -3.54 12.34 -1.39
N THR A 35 -3.27 11.68 -0.26
CA THR A 35 -1.94 11.18 0.09
C THR A 35 -1.49 10.13 -0.90
N ILE A 36 -2.36 9.14 -1.18
CA ILE A 36 -2.05 8.06 -2.13
C ILE A 36 -1.77 8.63 -3.53
N ARG A 37 -2.60 9.56 -4.04
CA ARG A 37 -2.34 10.20 -5.34
C ARG A 37 -0.96 10.83 -5.42
N LYS A 38 -0.59 11.60 -4.39
CA LYS A 38 0.68 12.31 -4.35
C LYS A 38 1.87 11.35 -4.30
N GLU A 39 1.87 10.43 -3.34
CA GLU A 39 3.03 9.57 -3.09
C GLU A 39 3.20 8.52 -4.19
N LEU A 40 2.10 7.90 -4.62
CA LEU A 40 2.13 6.90 -5.67
C LEU A 40 2.41 7.52 -7.04
N GLY A 41 1.84 8.69 -7.34
CA GLY A 41 2.17 9.43 -8.56
C GLY A 41 3.66 9.79 -8.62
N ALA A 42 4.25 10.24 -7.51
CA ALA A 42 5.67 10.52 -7.43
C ALA A 42 6.53 9.24 -7.59
N PHE A 43 6.10 8.12 -6.99
CA PHE A 43 6.76 6.83 -7.15
C PHE A 43 6.77 6.37 -8.62
N ILE A 44 5.62 6.44 -9.29
CA ILE A 44 5.48 6.02 -10.69
C ILE A 44 6.28 6.94 -11.61
N ALA A 45 6.21 8.26 -11.41
CA ALA A 45 7.02 9.20 -12.18
C ALA A 45 8.53 8.99 -11.97
N LYS A 46 8.96 8.58 -10.77
CA LYS A 46 10.37 8.33 -10.48
C LYS A 46 10.89 7.05 -11.13
N TYR A 47 10.13 5.96 -11.04
CA TYR A 47 10.58 4.63 -11.47
C TYR A 47 10.03 4.19 -12.82
N GLN A 48 9.13 4.97 -13.41
CA GLN A 48 8.53 4.74 -14.74
C GLN A 48 7.89 3.34 -14.86
N VAL A 49 7.21 2.90 -13.79
CA VAL A 49 6.52 1.60 -13.80
C VAL A 49 5.24 1.67 -14.63
N ASN A 50 4.93 0.58 -15.32
CA ASN A 50 3.73 0.42 -16.13
C ASN A 50 2.66 -0.46 -15.47
N GLU A 51 2.98 -1.09 -14.34
CA GLU A 51 2.07 -1.89 -13.53
C GLU A 51 2.31 -1.65 -12.03
N VAL A 52 1.23 -1.65 -11.24
CA VAL A 52 1.29 -1.58 -9.77
C VAL A 52 0.43 -2.69 -9.18
N MET A 53 1.07 -3.62 -8.48
CA MET A 53 0.40 -4.67 -7.71
C MET A 53 0.30 -4.25 -6.24
N ALA A 54 -0.92 -4.12 -5.71
CA ALA A 54 -1.15 -3.70 -4.33
C ALA A 54 -1.46 -4.87 -3.40
N THR A 55 -0.68 -5.00 -2.32
CA THR A 55 -0.92 -5.97 -1.24
C THR A 55 -1.22 -5.26 0.07
N SER A 56 -2.19 -5.75 0.84
CA SER A 56 -2.51 -5.22 2.17
C SER A 56 -2.72 -6.32 3.21
N HIS A 57 -2.11 -6.11 4.38
CA HIS A 57 -2.21 -6.98 5.56
C HIS A 57 -3.19 -6.38 6.57
N ILE A 58 -4.48 -6.33 6.20
CA ILE A 58 -5.55 -5.75 7.03
C ILE A 58 -6.37 -6.88 7.67
N PHE A 59 -6.51 -6.84 9.00
CA PHE A 59 -7.26 -7.83 9.79
C PHE A 59 -8.74 -7.89 9.41
N ASP A 60 -9.41 -6.75 9.40
CA ASP A 60 -10.84 -6.65 9.09
C ASP A 60 -11.10 -6.73 7.58
N HIS A 61 -11.93 -7.68 7.17
CA HIS A 61 -12.18 -7.94 5.76
C HIS A 61 -12.92 -6.77 5.07
N SER A 62 -13.91 -6.17 5.73
CA SER A 62 -14.66 -5.04 5.18
C SER A 62 -13.77 -3.80 5.00
N ALA A 63 -12.87 -3.53 5.94
CA ALA A 63 -11.86 -2.50 5.84
C ALA A 63 -10.86 -2.78 4.71
N LYS A 64 -10.47 -4.05 4.52
CA LYS A 64 -9.62 -4.47 3.40
C LYS A 64 -10.30 -4.16 2.05
N LEU A 65 -11.55 -4.56 1.87
CA LEU A 65 -12.31 -4.27 0.65
C LEU A 65 -12.41 -2.77 0.40
N LYS A 66 -12.82 -1.99 1.40
CA LYS A 66 -12.90 -0.53 1.30
C LYS A 66 -11.57 0.13 0.93
N SER A 67 -10.45 -0.37 1.48
CA SER A 67 -9.11 0.10 1.13
C SER A 67 -8.80 -0.14 -0.35
N TYR A 68 -9.11 -1.32 -0.87
CA TYR A 68 -8.94 -1.62 -2.30
C TYR A 68 -9.86 -0.80 -3.20
N GLU A 69 -11.10 -0.54 -2.81
CA GLU A 69 -12.01 0.33 -3.57
C GLU A 69 -11.46 1.76 -3.67
N ILE A 70 -10.96 2.31 -2.57
CA ILE A 70 -10.35 3.65 -2.54
C ILE A 70 -9.10 3.68 -3.42
N PHE A 71 -8.26 2.65 -3.32
CA PHE A 71 -7.05 2.52 -4.12
C PHE A 71 -7.37 2.47 -5.62
N ALA A 72 -8.32 1.60 -6.03
CA ALA A 72 -8.72 1.46 -7.42
C ALA A 72 -9.23 2.78 -8.01
N ARG A 73 -10.13 3.49 -7.30
CA ARG A 73 -10.60 4.82 -7.74
C ARG A 73 -9.46 5.81 -7.90
N THR A 74 -8.53 5.82 -6.93
CA THR A 74 -7.38 6.72 -6.93
C THR A 74 -6.44 6.47 -8.11
N ILE A 75 -6.21 5.20 -8.47
CA ILE A 75 -5.39 4.82 -9.63
C ILE A 75 -6.04 5.21 -10.95
N THR A 76 -7.36 5.02 -11.09
CA THR A 76 -8.09 5.44 -12.29
C THR A 76 -7.96 6.95 -12.51
N ASP A 77 -8.04 7.75 -11.45
CA ASP A 77 -7.88 9.21 -11.51
C ASP A 77 -6.44 9.63 -11.92
N LEU A 78 -5.44 8.80 -11.64
CA LEU A 78 -4.03 9.02 -11.98
C LEU A 78 -3.70 8.72 -13.44
N SER A 79 -4.66 8.19 -14.22
CA SER A 79 -4.53 7.88 -15.65
C SER A 79 -3.20 7.21 -16.01
N LEU A 80 -2.85 6.15 -15.26
CA LEU A 80 -1.70 5.33 -15.61
C LEU A 80 -1.84 4.85 -17.05
N PRO A 81 -0.76 4.89 -17.87
CA PRO A 81 -0.79 4.29 -19.20
C PRO A 81 -1.28 2.85 -19.02
N SER A 82 -2.40 2.51 -19.66
CA SER A 82 -2.97 1.18 -19.56
C SER A 82 -1.91 0.17 -19.93
N ALA A 83 -1.61 -0.76 -19.02
CA ALA A 83 -0.75 -1.89 -19.31
C ALA A 83 -1.31 -2.61 -20.53
N ASP A 84 -0.56 -2.59 -21.63
CA ASP A 84 -0.93 -3.31 -22.85
C ASP A 84 -0.69 -4.80 -22.58
N LEU A 85 -1.72 -5.47 -22.03
CA LEU A 85 -1.70 -6.89 -21.62
C LEU A 85 -1.67 -7.86 -22.83
N ASN A 86 -1.39 -7.35 -24.04
CA ASN A 86 -1.38 -8.10 -25.31
C ASN A 86 0.01 -8.13 -25.98
N ARG A 87 1.10 -8.27 -25.21
CA ARG A 87 2.43 -8.58 -25.76
C ARG A 87 3.02 -9.86 -25.18
#